data_AF-A0AA36J585-F1
#
_entry.id   AF-A0AA36J585-F1
#
_cell.length_a   1.000
_cell.length_b   1.000
_cell.length_c   1.000
_cell.angle_alpha   90.00
_cell.angle_beta   90.00
_cell.angle_gamma   90.00
#
_symmetry.space_group_name_H-M   'P 1'
#
loop_
_entity.id
_entity.type
_entity.pdbx_description
1 polymer ?
#
loop_
_entity_poly.entity_id
_entity_poly.type
_entity_poly.pdbx_seq_one_letter_code
_entity_poly.pdbx_strand_id
1 'polypeptide(L)'
;MTRVAFCSLEGEQVEVKPLGGQLQCALNGVWQLPCRHMTFEEDGTVEWPELSRKVRVEADGRRAELQELACFAGIGVKFQEVRSHSTVRVSLCGGGRLQYTCDGAWRPPFQYMEFVDNLVVFPEIHHSAQLPAAEAPQLRQLLQALAVAAGCGMSFAEARGKGCLRMTVAGPGKLQYTVDGKPRPGFSQMYFEGQFVHFPELGTTAKLPKEAKAARVEMQQLACRASLGVDFEEARGHGRVRVTCADDYYLQYTVDGVPRPLFQQMLFDAAILDVPDLGKSVHLPRTEAKELRIKLQDMACRVRLGVRFLGARGERMVRFHLAKQRLQYTVDGALRPPLSHMIFQEDGVVFFPELQKTVKLLAKEAEPCRILLQELAVLAGLGVRFVEGRGKDCIRIHLADEGLIQYTVNGAWRPCFSQVEVNEDGWLELPELGRKARLPHDQVFTVRSELRDLLRAEGTPPAEPAGTDSVKAGPACWLVVEADSVQMTAAEE
;
A
#
# COMPACT_ATOMS: atom_id res chain seq x y z
N MET A 1 -26.81 7.77 -35.15
CA MET A 1 -27.72 6.73 -34.63
C MET A 1 -28.64 7.40 -33.62
N THR A 2 -29.96 7.35 -33.79
CA THR A 2 -30.91 8.14 -32.96
C THR A 2 -31.74 7.29 -32.00
N ARG A 3 -31.83 5.98 -32.24
CA ARG A 3 -32.65 5.03 -31.49
C ARG A 3 -32.15 3.61 -31.71
N VAL A 4 -32.20 2.75 -30.69
CA VAL A 4 -32.02 1.30 -30.77
C VAL A 4 -33.29 0.65 -30.26
N ALA A 5 -33.87 -0.29 -31.01
CA ALA A 5 -35.06 -1.04 -30.59
C ALA A 5 -34.82 -2.54 -30.77
N PHE A 6 -35.21 -3.33 -29.78
CA PHE A 6 -35.01 -4.79 -29.75
C PHE A 6 -36.03 -5.46 -28.84
N CYS A 7 -36.20 -6.77 -28.99
CA CYS A 7 -36.91 -7.59 -28.01
C CYS A 7 -35.88 -8.22 -27.07
N SER A 8 -36.15 -8.20 -25.77
CA SER A 8 -35.33 -8.93 -24.80
C SER A 8 -35.52 -10.43 -24.91
N LEU A 9 -34.62 -11.19 -24.30
CA LEU A 9 -34.77 -12.64 -24.14
C LEU A 9 -36.03 -13.03 -23.36
N GLU A 10 -36.53 -12.14 -22.50
CA GLU A 10 -37.76 -12.30 -21.75
C GLU A 10 -39.01 -11.85 -22.52
N GLY A 11 -38.86 -11.40 -23.77
CA GLY A 11 -39.95 -10.96 -24.65
C GLY A 11 -40.39 -9.51 -24.46
N GLU A 12 -39.69 -8.71 -23.66
CA GLU A 12 -39.99 -7.28 -23.49
C GLU A 12 -39.55 -6.48 -24.71
N GLN A 13 -40.41 -5.59 -25.22
CA GLN A 13 -40.01 -4.66 -26.27
C GLN A 13 -39.26 -3.48 -25.64
N VAL A 14 -37.99 -3.33 -25.98
CA VAL A 14 -37.11 -2.29 -25.44
C VAL A 14 -36.72 -1.32 -26.54
N GLU A 15 -36.85 -0.03 -26.24
CA GLU A 15 -36.38 1.05 -27.10
C GLU A 15 -35.52 2.01 -26.28
N VAL A 16 -34.34 2.36 -26.79
CA VAL A 16 -33.41 3.28 -26.14
C VAL A 16 -33.07 4.43 -27.08
N LYS A 17 -33.07 5.66 -26.57
CA LYS A 17 -32.67 6.87 -27.32
C LYS A 17 -31.88 7.84 -26.43
N PRO A 18 -31.01 8.68 -27.00
CA PRO A 18 -30.34 9.75 -26.28
C PRO A 18 -31.31 10.90 -25.98
N LEU A 19 -31.16 11.55 -24.83
CA LEU A 19 -31.93 12.72 -24.43
C LEU A 19 -31.04 13.65 -23.57
N GLY A 20 -30.46 14.70 -24.17
CA GLY A 20 -29.78 15.77 -23.44
C GLY A 20 -28.62 15.33 -22.54
N GLY A 21 -27.75 14.42 -23.01
CA GLY A 21 -26.65 13.88 -22.20
C GLY A 21 -27.03 12.67 -21.32
N GLN A 22 -28.22 12.11 -21.55
CA GLN A 22 -28.78 10.97 -20.83
C GLN A 22 -29.34 9.96 -21.83
N LEU A 23 -29.71 8.78 -21.35
CA LEU A 23 -30.48 7.81 -22.12
C LEU A 23 -31.91 7.76 -21.61
N GLN A 24 -32.87 7.62 -22.52
CA GLN A 24 -34.24 7.30 -22.19
C GLN A 24 -34.57 5.92 -22.74
N CYS A 25 -35.16 5.07 -21.91
CA CYS A 25 -35.61 3.73 -22.27
C CYS A 25 -37.14 3.70 -22.30
N ALA A 26 -37.74 3.04 -23.29
CA ALA A 26 -39.14 2.65 -23.33
C ALA A 26 -39.24 1.13 -23.21
N LEU A 27 -40.10 0.68 -22.31
CA LEU A 27 -40.39 -0.74 -22.07
C LEU A 27 -41.84 -1.00 -22.46
N ASN A 28 -42.06 -1.91 -23.40
CA ASN A 28 -43.39 -2.24 -23.94
C ASN A 28 -44.16 -0.98 -24.40
N GLY A 29 -43.44 -0.05 -25.05
CA GLY A 29 -43.99 1.22 -25.55
C GLY A 29 -44.12 2.34 -24.51
N VAL A 30 -43.79 2.09 -23.23
CA VAL A 30 -43.89 3.09 -22.16
C VAL A 30 -42.53 3.68 -21.84
N TRP A 31 -42.34 4.97 -22.17
CA TRP A 31 -41.13 5.73 -21.85
C TRP A 31 -40.93 5.90 -20.35
N GLN A 32 -39.75 5.54 -19.89
CA GLN A 32 -39.29 5.69 -18.52
C GLN A 32 -38.62 7.05 -18.32
N LEU A 33 -38.29 7.35 -17.06
CA LEU A 33 -37.47 8.50 -16.73
C LEU A 33 -36.09 8.39 -17.40
N PRO A 34 -35.51 9.51 -17.86
CA PRO A 34 -34.15 9.53 -18.37
C PRO A 34 -33.15 9.09 -17.30
N CYS A 35 -32.11 8.39 -17.74
CA CYS A 35 -31.09 7.81 -16.88
C CYS A 35 -29.68 8.20 -17.30
N ARG A 36 -28.78 8.30 -16.31
CA ARG A 36 -27.38 8.69 -16.52
C ARG A 36 -26.42 7.51 -16.58
N HIS A 37 -26.90 6.33 -16.17
CA HIS A 37 -26.07 5.14 -16.05
C HIS A 37 -26.70 3.98 -16.82
N MET A 38 -25.85 3.28 -17.56
CA MET A 38 -26.17 2.01 -18.20
C MET A 38 -24.93 1.13 -18.08
N THR A 39 -25.09 -0.06 -17.50
CA THR A 39 -24.02 -1.03 -17.32
C THR A 39 -24.19 -2.21 -18.25
N PHE A 40 -23.07 -2.78 -18.66
CA PHE A 40 -23.01 -3.95 -19.53
C PHE A 40 -22.34 -5.11 -18.79
N GLU A 41 -23.09 -6.15 -18.46
CA GLU A 41 -22.57 -7.34 -17.78
C GLU A 41 -21.97 -8.34 -18.77
N GLU A 42 -21.05 -9.18 -18.30
CA GLU A 42 -20.35 -10.16 -19.15
C GLU A 42 -21.30 -11.18 -19.80
N ASP A 43 -22.42 -11.50 -19.16
CA ASP A 43 -23.42 -12.48 -19.62
C ASP A 43 -24.42 -11.94 -20.67
N GLY A 44 -24.21 -10.70 -21.14
CA GLY A 44 -25.08 -10.01 -22.10
C GLY A 44 -26.23 -9.23 -21.45
N THR A 45 -26.28 -9.14 -20.13
CA THR A 45 -27.25 -8.31 -19.42
C THR A 45 -26.89 -6.84 -19.54
N VAL A 46 -27.88 -6.01 -19.88
CA VAL A 46 -27.81 -4.56 -19.83
C VAL A 46 -28.68 -4.10 -18.67
N GLU A 47 -28.10 -3.30 -17.77
CA GLU A 47 -28.78 -2.79 -16.59
C GLU A 47 -28.87 -1.27 -16.65
N TRP A 48 -30.03 -0.75 -16.25
CA TRP A 48 -30.29 0.66 -15.96
C TRP A 48 -30.51 0.79 -14.46
N PRO A 49 -29.45 1.04 -13.67
CA PRO A 49 -29.53 1.01 -12.21
C PRO A 49 -30.58 1.97 -11.64
N GLU A 50 -30.71 3.16 -12.24
CA GLU A 50 -31.66 4.19 -11.82
C GLU A 50 -33.13 3.82 -12.04
N LEU A 51 -33.38 2.83 -12.91
CA LEU A 51 -34.71 2.29 -13.16
C LEU A 51 -34.95 0.98 -12.40
N SER A 52 -33.92 0.43 -11.73
CA SER A 52 -33.92 -0.92 -11.16
C SER A 52 -34.33 -1.97 -12.21
N ARG A 53 -33.84 -1.83 -13.44
CA ARG A 53 -34.18 -2.70 -14.58
C ARG A 53 -32.96 -3.37 -15.19
N LYS A 54 -33.14 -4.65 -15.54
CA LYS A 54 -32.15 -5.51 -16.19
C LYS A 54 -32.80 -6.20 -17.35
N VAL A 55 -32.13 -6.24 -18.49
CA VAL A 55 -32.62 -6.85 -19.71
C VAL A 55 -31.49 -7.65 -20.34
N ARG A 56 -31.75 -8.89 -20.72
CA ARG A 56 -30.74 -9.71 -21.39
C ARG A 56 -30.87 -9.58 -22.91
N VAL A 57 -29.75 -9.33 -23.58
CA VAL A 57 -29.70 -9.06 -25.03
C VAL A 57 -29.12 -10.27 -25.75
N GLU A 58 -29.82 -10.78 -26.78
CA GLU A 58 -29.48 -12.02 -27.48
C GLU A 58 -28.17 -11.98 -28.28
N ALA A 59 -27.70 -10.79 -28.68
CA ALA A 59 -26.59 -10.66 -29.61
C ALA A 59 -25.61 -9.55 -29.22
N ASP A 60 -24.31 -9.86 -29.31
CA ASP A 60 -23.21 -8.92 -29.08
C ASP A 60 -23.30 -7.68 -29.98
N GLY A 61 -23.85 -7.82 -31.19
CA GLY A 61 -24.09 -6.71 -32.10
C GLY A 61 -25.06 -5.67 -31.52
N ARG A 62 -26.16 -6.11 -30.91
CA ARG A 62 -27.13 -5.22 -30.25
C ARG A 62 -26.55 -4.57 -29.01
N ARG A 63 -25.76 -5.33 -28.25
CA ARG A 63 -25.02 -4.80 -27.10
C ARG A 63 -24.04 -3.70 -27.52
N ALA A 64 -23.31 -3.89 -28.63
CA ALA A 64 -22.38 -2.90 -29.17
C ALA A 64 -23.10 -1.65 -29.70
N GLU A 65 -24.27 -1.82 -30.33
CA GLU A 65 -25.15 -0.71 -30.74
C GLU A 65 -25.62 0.13 -29.54
N LEU A 66 -26.02 -0.53 -28.43
CA LEU A 66 -26.36 0.15 -27.19
C LEU A 66 -25.16 0.88 -26.59
N GLN A 67 -23.95 0.30 -26.64
CA GLN A 67 -22.74 0.96 -26.18
C GLN A 67 -22.39 2.19 -27.02
N GLU A 68 -22.54 2.11 -28.36
CA GLU A 68 -22.39 3.25 -29.25
C GLU A 68 -23.40 4.36 -28.90
N LEU A 69 -24.65 3.99 -28.64
CA LEU A 69 -25.68 4.93 -28.20
C LEU A 69 -25.34 5.59 -26.85
N ALA A 70 -24.76 4.83 -25.91
CA ALA A 70 -24.28 5.32 -24.62
C ALA A 70 -23.18 6.38 -24.78
N CYS A 71 -22.20 6.08 -25.64
CA CYS A 71 -21.12 7.02 -25.96
C CYS A 71 -21.67 8.28 -26.63
N PHE A 72 -22.60 8.13 -27.58
CA PHE A 72 -23.27 9.26 -28.22
C PHE A 72 -24.06 10.13 -27.23
N ALA A 73 -24.70 9.50 -26.24
CA ALA A 73 -25.41 10.19 -25.18
C ALA A 73 -24.48 10.83 -24.12
N GLY A 74 -23.16 10.68 -24.23
CA GLY A 74 -22.19 11.25 -23.28
C GLY A 74 -22.08 10.50 -21.95
N ILE A 75 -22.66 9.30 -21.84
CA ILE A 75 -22.53 8.43 -20.66
C ILE A 75 -21.48 7.32 -20.86
N GLY A 76 -20.79 7.35 -22.01
CA GLY A 76 -19.63 6.53 -22.34
C GLY A 76 -18.56 7.39 -23.04
N VAL A 77 -17.41 6.81 -23.31
CA VAL A 77 -16.30 7.49 -24.00
C VAL A 77 -15.96 6.76 -25.28
N LYS A 78 -15.91 7.47 -26.39
CA LYS A 78 -15.50 6.94 -27.69
C LYS A 78 -14.32 7.74 -28.22
N PHE A 79 -13.30 7.05 -28.70
CA PHE A 79 -12.16 7.67 -29.38
C PHE A 79 -11.55 6.70 -30.38
N GLN A 80 -10.77 7.25 -31.32
CA GLN A 80 -9.96 6.45 -32.23
C GLN A 80 -8.55 6.28 -31.65
N GLU A 81 -8.11 5.03 -31.47
CA GLU A 81 -6.78 4.75 -30.95
C GLU A 81 -5.73 4.97 -32.04
N VAL A 82 -4.67 5.70 -31.72
CA VAL A 82 -3.74 6.24 -32.74
C VAL A 82 -2.90 5.16 -33.42
N ARG A 83 -2.53 4.07 -32.73
CA ARG A 83 -1.59 3.06 -33.27
C ARG A 83 -2.28 2.02 -34.14
N SER A 84 -3.46 1.58 -33.72
CA SER A 84 -4.27 0.52 -34.33
C SER A 84 -5.35 1.05 -35.25
N HIS A 85 -5.67 2.35 -35.16
CA HIS A 85 -6.83 2.99 -35.80
C HIS A 85 -8.18 2.41 -35.40
N SER A 86 -8.21 1.54 -34.39
CA SER A 86 -9.44 0.94 -33.87
C SER A 86 -10.29 1.98 -33.16
N THR A 87 -11.61 1.81 -33.26
CA THR A 87 -12.57 2.59 -32.50
C THR A 87 -12.73 1.96 -31.12
N VAL A 88 -12.26 2.67 -30.10
CA VAL A 88 -12.39 2.27 -28.71
C VAL A 88 -13.63 2.92 -28.10
N ARG A 89 -14.46 2.11 -27.45
CA ARG A 89 -15.62 2.58 -26.68
C ARG A 89 -15.52 2.07 -25.25
N VAL A 90 -15.54 2.96 -24.28
CA VAL A 90 -15.48 2.65 -22.86
C VAL A 90 -16.83 3.00 -22.22
N SER A 91 -17.34 2.10 -21.41
CA SER A 91 -18.62 2.25 -20.70
C SER A 91 -18.54 1.62 -19.31
N LEU A 92 -19.58 1.82 -18.51
CA LEU A 92 -19.69 1.21 -17.19
C LEU A 92 -20.00 -0.29 -17.32
N CYS A 93 -19.49 -1.06 -16.36
CA CYS A 93 -19.78 -2.47 -16.14
C CYS A 93 -20.25 -2.62 -14.69
N GLY A 94 -21.17 -3.55 -14.41
CA GLY A 94 -21.60 -3.80 -13.03
C GLY A 94 -20.46 -4.20 -12.11
N GLY A 95 -20.75 -4.13 -10.81
CA GLY A 95 -19.77 -4.41 -9.76
C GLY A 95 -18.68 -3.35 -9.62
N GLY A 96 -18.92 -2.14 -10.14
CA GLY A 96 -17.98 -1.02 -10.05
C GLY A 96 -16.74 -1.17 -10.94
N ARG A 97 -16.95 -1.70 -12.15
CA ARG A 97 -15.92 -1.92 -13.17
C ARG A 97 -16.21 -1.05 -14.40
N LEU A 98 -15.22 -0.95 -15.27
CA LEU A 98 -15.35 -0.42 -16.61
C LEU A 98 -15.25 -1.56 -17.61
N GLN A 99 -15.81 -1.39 -18.79
CA GLN A 99 -15.66 -2.30 -19.90
C GLN A 99 -15.43 -1.51 -21.17
N TYR A 100 -14.77 -2.14 -22.14
CA TYR A 100 -14.56 -1.51 -23.44
C TYR A 100 -14.73 -2.49 -24.60
N THR A 101 -14.99 -1.91 -25.78
CA THR A 101 -14.92 -2.62 -27.05
C THR A 101 -13.87 -1.98 -27.95
N CYS A 102 -13.22 -2.79 -28.79
CA CYS A 102 -12.40 -2.36 -29.91
C CYS A 102 -13.08 -2.81 -31.19
N ASP A 103 -13.53 -1.87 -32.02
CA ASP A 103 -14.26 -2.16 -33.27
C ASP A 103 -15.49 -3.07 -33.05
N GLY A 104 -16.14 -2.92 -31.89
CA GLY A 104 -17.32 -3.70 -31.50
C GLY A 104 -17.01 -5.04 -30.84
N ALA A 105 -15.75 -5.49 -30.85
CA ALA A 105 -15.34 -6.69 -30.13
C ALA A 105 -15.16 -6.41 -28.64
N TRP A 106 -15.86 -7.17 -27.79
CA TRP A 106 -15.80 -7.05 -26.33
C TRP A 106 -14.45 -7.47 -25.77
N ARG A 107 -14.10 -6.86 -24.65
CA ARG A 107 -12.86 -7.10 -23.92
C ARG A 107 -13.18 -7.32 -22.43
N PRO A 108 -12.27 -7.97 -21.68
CA PRO A 108 -12.46 -8.16 -20.25
C PRO A 108 -12.67 -6.82 -19.54
N PRO A 109 -13.60 -6.77 -18.55
CA PRO A 109 -13.77 -5.57 -17.75
C PRO A 109 -12.54 -5.32 -16.87
N PHE A 110 -12.36 -4.07 -16.48
CA PHE A 110 -11.20 -3.60 -15.74
C PHE A 110 -11.58 -2.50 -14.76
N GLN A 111 -10.77 -2.28 -13.74
CA GLN A 111 -10.91 -1.22 -12.74
C GLN A 111 -9.79 -0.20 -12.80
N TYR A 112 -8.60 -0.63 -13.22
CA TYR A 112 -7.38 0.17 -13.12
C TYR A 112 -7.08 0.93 -14.40
N MET A 113 -6.75 2.21 -14.25
CA MET A 113 -6.32 3.07 -15.35
C MET A 113 -5.18 3.98 -14.90
N GLU A 114 -4.07 3.88 -15.63
CA GLU A 114 -2.92 4.77 -15.49
C GLU A 114 -2.77 5.62 -16.75
N PHE A 115 -2.50 6.91 -16.57
CA PHE A 115 -2.29 7.87 -17.65
C PHE A 115 -0.81 8.27 -17.71
N VAL A 116 -0.14 7.95 -18.81
CA VAL A 116 1.27 8.31 -19.04
C VAL A 116 1.33 9.09 -20.34
N ASP A 117 1.51 10.41 -20.25
CA ASP A 117 1.35 11.31 -21.39
C ASP A 117 0.04 11.00 -22.12
N ASN A 118 0.06 10.88 -23.45
CA ASN A 118 -1.11 10.55 -24.27
C ASN A 118 -1.45 9.05 -24.28
N LEU A 119 -0.84 8.23 -23.43
CA LEU A 119 -1.14 6.80 -23.28
C LEU A 119 -2.06 6.58 -22.09
N VAL A 120 -3.06 5.71 -22.26
CA VAL A 120 -3.81 5.11 -21.16
C VAL A 120 -3.39 3.66 -21.07
N VAL A 121 -2.95 3.23 -19.89
CA VAL A 121 -2.58 1.85 -19.57
C VAL A 121 -3.68 1.23 -18.73
N PHE A 122 -4.01 -0.01 -19.05
CA PHE A 122 -5.00 -0.84 -18.34
C PHE A 122 -4.27 -2.06 -17.75
N PRO A 123 -3.70 -1.95 -16.54
CA PRO A 123 -2.80 -2.96 -16.00
C PRO A 123 -3.43 -4.36 -15.86
N GLU A 124 -4.69 -4.45 -15.47
CA GLU A 124 -5.39 -5.73 -15.22
C GLU A 124 -5.53 -6.59 -16.47
N ILE A 125 -5.53 -5.96 -17.65
CA ILE A 125 -5.71 -6.64 -18.94
C ILE A 125 -4.46 -6.55 -19.82
N HIS A 126 -3.34 -6.09 -19.25
CA HIS A 126 -2.05 -5.94 -19.92
C HIS A 126 -2.15 -5.21 -21.27
N HIS A 127 -2.94 -4.13 -21.33
CA HIS A 127 -3.20 -3.39 -22.56
C HIS A 127 -2.97 -1.89 -22.40
N SER A 128 -2.85 -1.17 -23.52
CA SER A 128 -2.73 0.28 -23.53
C SER A 128 -3.31 0.87 -24.81
N ALA A 129 -3.82 2.10 -24.73
CA ALA A 129 -4.38 2.84 -25.86
C ALA A 129 -3.74 4.22 -25.96
N GLN A 130 -3.25 4.57 -27.15
CA GLN A 130 -2.74 5.90 -27.45
C GLN A 130 -3.90 6.83 -27.81
N LEU A 131 -4.11 7.85 -26.98
CA LEU A 131 -5.07 8.92 -27.22
C LEU A 131 -4.57 9.89 -28.30
N PRO A 132 -5.46 10.43 -29.14
CA PRO A 132 -5.14 11.54 -30.02
C PRO A 132 -4.63 12.74 -29.21
N ALA A 133 -3.46 13.28 -29.56
CA ALA A 133 -2.78 14.29 -28.74
C ALA A 133 -3.63 15.55 -28.49
N ALA A 134 -4.39 16.00 -29.49
CA ALA A 134 -5.25 17.18 -29.39
C ALA A 134 -6.43 16.98 -28.43
N GLU A 135 -6.96 15.76 -28.34
CA GLU A 135 -8.15 15.42 -27.54
C GLU A 135 -7.79 14.81 -26.18
N ALA A 136 -6.53 14.41 -25.99
CA ALA A 136 -6.10 13.64 -24.83
C ALA A 136 -6.53 14.26 -23.48
N PRO A 137 -6.40 15.58 -23.21
CA PRO A 137 -6.86 16.14 -21.94
C PRO A 137 -8.36 15.92 -21.69
N GLN A 138 -9.20 16.13 -22.71
CA GLN A 138 -10.65 15.95 -22.61
C GLN A 138 -11.00 14.47 -22.45
N LEU A 139 -10.39 13.59 -23.25
CA LEU A 139 -10.62 12.15 -23.16
C LEU A 139 -10.21 11.59 -21.79
N ARG A 140 -9.10 12.04 -21.21
CA ARG A 140 -8.71 11.66 -19.84
C ARG A 140 -9.76 12.10 -18.82
N GLN A 141 -10.28 13.32 -18.92
CA GLN A 141 -11.34 13.78 -18.01
C GLN A 141 -12.59 12.93 -18.12
N LEU A 142 -13.01 12.56 -19.34
CA LEU A 142 -14.18 11.72 -19.56
C LEU A 142 -13.95 10.28 -19.04
N LEU A 143 -12.79 9.69 -19.32
CA LEU A 143 -12.42 8.36 -18.81
C LEU A 143 -12.38 8.33 -17.27
N GLN A 144 -11.82 9.36 -16.64
CA GLN A 144 -11.83 9.47 -15.18
C GLN A 144 -13.23 9.74 -14.64
N ALA A 145 -14.07 10.50 -15.33
CA ALA A 145 -15.46 10.67 -14.93
C ALA A 145 -16.22 9.33 -14.98
N LEU A 146 -15.95 8.47 -15.97
CA LEU A 146 -16.46 7.10 -15.98
C LEU A 146 -15.93 6.29 -14.80
N ALA A 147 -14.64 6.39 -14.47
CA ALA A 147 -14.07 5.70 -13.30
C ALA A 147 -14.76 6.13 -12.00
N VAL A 148 -15.03 7.43 -11.84
CA VAL A 148 -15.81 7.97 -10.71
C VAL A 148 -17.20 7.37 -10.68
N ALA A 149 -17.91 7.32 -11.81
CA ALA A 149 -19.24 6.72 -11.90
C ALA A 149 -19.24 5.20 -11.63
N ALA A 150 -18.17 4.50 -12.00
CA ALA A 150 -17.95 3.10 -11.63
C ALA A 150 -17.53 2.93 -10.15
N GLY A 151 -17.26 4.01 -9.42
CA GLY A 151 -16.75 3.96 -8.05
C GLY A 151 -15.28 3.51 -7.94
N CYS A 152 -14.53 3.40 -9.04
CA CYS A 152 -13.09 3.17 -9.07
C CYS A 152 -12.28 4.47 -9.24
N GLY A 153 -12.93 5.61 -9.01
CA GLY A 153 -12.31 6.93 -8.94
C GLY A 153 -13.10 7.87 -8.04
N MET A 154 -12.58 9.06 -7.84
CA MET A 154 -13.27 10.14 -7.15
C MET A 154 -12.86 11.51 -7.70
N SER A 155 -13.64 12.55 -7.41
CA SER A 155 -13.34 13.90 -7.88
C SER A 155 -13.78 14.98 -6.91
N PHE A 156 -13.01 16.06 -6.82
CA PHE A 156 -13.44 17.29 -6.14
C PHE A 156 -12.86 18.53 -6.80
N ALA A 157 -13.54 19.66 -6.63
CA ALA A 157 -13.01 20.97 -6.96
C ALA A 157 -12.04 21.40 -5.86
N GLU A 158 -10.80 21.73 -6.22
CA GLU A 158 -9.77 22.13 -5.26
C GLU A 158 -10.11 23.52 -4.69
N ALA A 159 -10.12 23.65 -3.36
CA ALA A 159 -10.73 24.81 -2.70
C ALA A 159 -9.93 26.13 -2.83
N ARG A 160 -8.71 26.11 -3.38
CA ARG A 160 -7.94 27.31 -3.76
C ARG A 160 -8.17 27.68 -5.23
N GLY A 161 -9.08 27.00 -5.93
CA GLY A 161 -9.39 27.26 -7.34
C GLY A 161 -8.34 26.70 -8.31
N LYS A 162 -7.55 25.70 -7.91
CA LYS A 162 -6.51 25.09 -8.76
C LYS A 162 -7.04 24.06 -9.76
N GLY A 163 -8.34 24.07 -10.04
CA GLY A 163 -9.00 23.14 -10.95
C GLY A 163 -9.72 21.98 -10.24
N CYS A 164 -10.15 21.01 -11.04
CA CYS A 164 -10.79 19.79 -10.57
C CYS A 164 -9.76 18.65 -10.48
N LEU A 165 -9.57 18.12 -9.27
CA LEU A 165 -8.76 16.94 -9.03
C LEU A 165 -9.62 15.70 -9.27
N ARG A 166 -9.18 14.80 -10.15
CA ARG A 166 -9.79 13.49 -10.37
C ARG A 166 -8.77 12.40 -10.10
N MET A 167 -9.08 11.51 -9.16
CA MET A 167 -8.21 10.43 -8.73
C MET A 167 -8.77 9.08 -9.16
N THR A 168 -7.90 8.17 -9.59
CA THR A 168 -8.24 6.81 -10.03
C THR A 168 -7.25 5.80 -9.45
N VAL A 169 -7.66 4.54 -9.40
CA VAL A 169 -6.73 3.43 -9.14
C VAL A 169 -5.88 3.22 -10.38
N ALA A 170 -4.58 3.48 -10.28
CA ALA A 170 -3.63 3.33 -11.39
C ALA A 170 -3.07 1.90 -11.48
N GLY A 171 -3.21 1.11 -10.42
CA GLY A 171 -2.82 -0.29 -10.36
C GLY A 171 -2.76 -0.80 -8.92
N PRO A 172 -2.38 -2.06 -8.69
CA PRO A 172 -2.12 -2.57 -7.35
C PRO A 172 -1.04 -1.74 -6.66
N GLY A 173 -1.36 -1.17 -5.50
CA GLY A 173 -0.46 -0.34 -4.72
C GLY A 173 -0.20 1.05 -5.32
N LYS A 174 -1.05 1.54 -6.23
CA LYS A 174 -0.81 2.83 -6.89
C LYS A 174 -2.10 3.59 -7.18
N LEU A 175 -2.14 4.85 -6.75
CA LEU A 175 -3.14 5.84 -7.15
C LEU A 175 -2.52 6.81 -8.15
N GLN A 176 -3.36 7.48 -8.92
CA GLN A 176 -2.96 8.61 -9.74
C GLN A 176 -4.07 9.64 -9.76
N TYR A 177 -3.72 10.91 -9.86
CA TYR A 177 -4.70 11.95 -10.12
C TYR A 177 -4.33 12.82 -11.32
N THR A 178 -5.35 13.46 -11.88
CA THR A 178 -5.18 14.56 -12.84
C THR A 178 -5.67 15.86 -12.22
N VAL A 179 -5.15 16.97 -12.74
CA VAL A 179 -5.72 18.30 -12.53
C VAL A 179 -6.18 18.80 -13.90
N ASP A 180 -7.50 18.93 -14.07
CA ASP A 180 -8.11 19.31 -15.35
C ASP A 180 -7.61 18.47 -16.53
N GLY A 181 -7.47 17.14 -16.34
CA GLY A 181 -7.05 16.20 -17.38
C GLY A 181 -5.54 16.13 -17.63
N LYS A 182 -4.73 16.92 -16.91
CA LYS A 182 -3.26 16.79 -16.90
C LYS A 182 -2.83 15.77 -15.84
N PRO A 183 -2.27 14.61 -16.22
CA PRO A 183 -1.88 13.57 -15.27
C PRO A 183 -0.69 14.00 -14.42
N ARG A 184 -0.65 13.49 -13.19
CA ARG A 184 0.52 13.53 -12.31
C ARG A 184 1.15 12.14 -12.22
N PRO A 185 2.40 12.01 -11.77
CA PRO A 185 2.96 10.69 -11.46
C PRO A 185 2.05 9.96 -10.47
N GLY A 186 1.96 8.63 -10.59
CA GLY A 186 1.25 7.86 -9.59
C GLY A 186 2.02 7.80 -8.28
N PHE A 187 1.29 7.55 -7.20
CA PHE A 187 1.76 7.64 -5.83
C PHE A 187 1.09 6.54 -4.99
N SER A 188 1.72 6.20 -3.87
CA SER A 188 1.32 5.18 -2.91
C SER A 188 1.06 5.75 -1.50
N GLN A 189 1.47 7.00 -1.26
CA GLN A 189 1.43 7.64 0.06
C GLN A 189 0.57 8.90 0.05
N MET A 190 -0.26 9.05 1.09
CA MET A 190 -1.02 10.27 1.33
C MET A 190 -1.39 10.42 2.81
N TYR A 191 -1.46 11.66 3.28
CA TYR A 191 -1.97 11.97 4.61
C TYR A 191 -2.77 13.27 4.64
N PHE A 192 -3.56 13.44 5.69
CA PHE A 192 -4.45 14.57 5.88
C PHE A 192 -4.03 15.43 7.07
N GLU A 193 -4.01 16.73 6.87
CA GLU A 193 -3.74 17.72 7.91
C GLU A 193 -4.73 18.89 7.76
N GLY A 194 -5.64 19.03 8.72
CA GLY A 194 -6.74 20.01 8.60
C GLY A 194 -7.52 19.80 7.30
N GLN A 195 -7.68 20.84 6.47
CA GLN A 195 -8.35 20.76 5.17
C GLN A 195 -7.43 20.37 4.01
N PHE A 196 -6.19 19.97 4.29
CA PHE A 196 -5.24 19.61 3.26
C PHE A 196 -5.07 18.10 3.18
N VAL A 197 -4.85 17.63 1.96
CA VAL A 197 -4.26 16.33 1.68
C VAL A 197 -2.87 16.54 1.10
N HIS A 198 -1.93 15.75 1.58
CA HIS A 198 -0.51 15.79 1.24
C HIS A 198 -0.16 14.55 0.43
N PHE A 199 0.67 14.74 -0.59
CA PHE A 199 1.20 13.68 -1.46
C PHE A 199 2.73 13.73 -1.41
N PRO A 200 3.38 13.08 -0.43
CA PRO A 200 4.83 13.23 -0.19
C PRO A 200 5.69 12.88 -1.40
N GLU A 201 5.38 11.76 -2.07
CA GLU A 201 6.09 11.30 -3.28
C GLU A 201 6.01 12.31 -4.44
N LEU A 202 5.02 13.21 -4.42
CA LEU A 202 4.83 14.25 -5.43
C LEU A 202 5.27 15.63 -4.96
N GLY A 203 5.67 15.79 -3.69
CA GLY A 203 6.06 17.07 -3.10
C GLY A 203 4.96 18.15 -3.16
N THR A 204 3.69 17.76 -3.10
CA THR A 204 2.56 18.69 -3.30
C THR A 204 1.39 18.43 -2.34
N THR A 205 0.50 19.41 -2.23
CA THR A 205 -0.71 19.35 -1.42
C THR A 205 -1.93 19.87 -2.16
N ALA A 206 -3.11 19.35 -1.84
CA ALA A 206 -4.39 19.85 -2.32
C ALA A 206 -5.28 20.25 -1.14
N LYS A 207 -6.02 21.36 -1.29
CA LYS A 207 -7.02 21.81 -0.32
C LYS A 207 -8.36 21.17 -0.68
N LEU A 208 -8.90 20.40 0.25
CA LEU A 208 -10.19 19.73 0.15
C LEU A 208 -11.33 20.76 0.14
N PRO A 209 -12.50 20.41 -0.45
CA PRO A 209 -13.69 21.26 -0.44
C PRO A 209 -14.23 21.47 0.99
N LYS A 210 -15.29 22.28 1.15
CA LYS A 210 -15.93 22.51 2.46
C LYS A 210 -16.37 21.20 3.09
N GLU A 211 -16.84 20.26 2.28
CA GLU A 211 -17.24 18.90 2.63
C GLU A 211 -16.03 17.96 2.77
N ALA A 212 -14.93 18.45 3.35
CA ALA A 212 -13.64 17.75 3.43
C ALA A 212 -13.78 16.33 4.01
N LYS A 213 -14.67 16.10 4.98
CA LYS A 213 -14.90 14.79 5.58
C LYS A 213 -15.31 13.74 4.54
N ALA A 214 -16.28 14.05 3.67
CA ALA A 214 -16.76 13.13 2.64
C ALA A 214 -15.65 12.84 1.61
N ALA A 215 -14.95 13.88 1.15
CA ALA A 215 -13.83 13.74 0.25
C ALA A 215 -12.72 12.86 0.82
N ARG A 216 -12.36 12.99 2.11
CA ARG A 216 -11.36 12.11 2.76
C ARG A 216 -11.80 10.66 2.78
N VAL A 217 -13.07 10.39 3.11
CA VAL A 217 -13.61 9.03 3.11
C VAL A 217 -13.50 8.40 1.73
N GLU A 218 -13.91 9.11 0.68
CA GLU A 218 -13.80 8.64 -0.71
C GLU A 218 -12.34 8.39 -1.11
N MET A 219 -11.42 9.31 -0.78
CA MET A 219 -9.99 9.17 -1.05
C MET A 219 -9.42 7.90 -0.41
N GLN A 220 -9.74 7.67 0.87
CA GLN A 220 -9.24 6.51 1.59
C GLN A 220 -9.89 5.21 1.13
N GLN A 221 -11.18 5.22 0.76
CA GLN A 221 -11.81 4.07 0.14
C GLN A 221 -11.12 3.71 -1.18
N LEU A 222 -10.78 4.72 -1.99
CA LEU A 222 -10.03 4.53 -3.22
C LEU A 222 -8.63 3.97 -2.94
N ALA A 223 -7.94 4.46 -1.91
CA ALA A 223 -6.66 3.91 -1.47
C ALA A 223 -6.78 2.44 -1.01
N CYS A 224 -7.82 2.08 -0.27
CA CYS A 224 -8.06 0.70 0.13
C CYS A 224 -8.31 -0.21 -1.09
N ARG A 225 -9.04 0.25 -2.11
CA ARG A 225 -9.21 -0.47 -3.38
C ARG A 225 -7.90 -0.65 -4.14
N ALA A 226 -7.03 0.36 -4.10
CA ALA A 226 -5.66 0.29 -4.61
C ALA A 226 -4.74 -0.56 -3.71
N SER A 227 -5.24 -1.23 -2.66
CA SER A 227 -4.44 -1.97 -1.68
C SER A 227 -3.39 -1.10 -0.97
N LEU A 228 -3.62 0.20 -0.82
CA LEU A 228 -2.77 1.17 -0.09
C LEU A 228 -3.28 1.47 1.33
N GLY A 229 -4.42 0.90 1.68
CA GLY A 229 -5.07 1.09 2.96
C GLY A 229 -5.74 -0.18 3.47
N VAL A 230 -6.05 -0.19 4.76
CA VAL A 230 -6.89 -1.19 5.41
C VAL A 230 -8.13 -0.49 5.95
N ASP A 231 -9.30 -1.04 5.65
CA ASP A 231 -10.60 -0.54 6.07
C ASP A 231 -11.33 -1.61 6.87
N PHE A 232 -11.83 -1.26 8.06
CA PHE A 232 -12.61 -2.15 8.91
C PHE A 232 -13.53 -1.36 9.85
N GLU A 233 -14.63 -1.97 10.27
CA GLU A 233 -15.50 -1.44 11.32
C GLU A 233 -14.89 -1.72 12.70
N GLU A 234 -14.81 -0.73 13.58
CA GLU A 234 -14.27 -0.95 14.92
C GLU A 234 -15.24 -1.80 15.76
N ALA A 235 -14.73 -2.85 16.43
CA ALA A 235 -15.58 -3.88 17.03
C ALA A 235 -16.47 -3.42 18.21
N ARG A 236 -16.21 -2.26 18.82
CA ARG A 236 -17.06 -1.62 19.83
C ARG A 236 -18.07 -0.64 19.22
N GLY A 237 -18.11 -0.52 17.89
CA GLY A 237 -19.02 0.39 17.19
C GLY A 237 -18.58 1.86 17.26
N HIS A 238 -17.27 2.13 17.41
CA HIS A 238 -16.73 3.49 17.45
C HIS A 238 -16.57 4.12 16.05
N GLY A 239 -17.15 3.50 15.02
CA GLY A 239 -17.11 3.93 13.63
C GLY A 239 -16.11 3.15 12.79
N ARG A 240 -15.99 3.57 11.53
CA ARG A 240 -15.19 2.89 10.52
C ARG A 240 -13.77 3.42 10.49
N VAL A 241 -12.80 2.53 10.67
CA VAL A 241 -11.38 2.84 10.73
C VAL A 241 -10.73 2.57 9.39
N ARG A 242 -9.99 3.56 8.88
CA ARG A 242 -9.16 3.41 7.69
C ARG A 242 -7.74 3.80 8.01
N VAL A 243 -6.81 2.88 7.82
CA VAL A 243 -5.38 3.09 8.01
C VAL A 243 -4.73 3.16 6.62
N THR A 244 -3.89 4.16 6.36
CA THR A 244 -3.22 4.38 5.06
C THR A 244 -1.75 4.71 5.25
N CYS A 245 -0.94 4.45 4.21
CA CYS A 245 0.46 4.84 4.14
C CYS A 245 0.57 6.37 4.04
N ALA A 246 1.15 7.02 5.04
CA ALA A 246 1.23 8.48 5.10
C ALA A 246 2.51 9.02 4.46
N ASP A 247 3.64 8.43 4.82
CA ASP A 247 5.00 8.78 4.36
C ASP A 247 5.94 7.58 4.57
N ASP A 248 7.20 7.66 4.14
CA ASP A 248 8.21 6.60 4.20
C ASP A 248 8.50 6.01 5.58
N TYR A 249 8.01 6.63 6.66
CA TYR A 249 8.15 6.17 8.05
C TYR A 249 6.90 6.46 8.90
N TYR A 250 5.75 6.71 8.27
CA TYR A 250 4.53 7.08 8.99
C TYR A 250 3.29 6.43 8.38
N LEU A 251 2.38 6.05 9.27
CA LEU A 251 1.01 5.68 8.96
C LEU A 251 0.07 6.77 9.48
N GLN A 252 -1.12 6.85 8.90
CA GLN A 252 -2.22 7.63 9.44
C GLN A 252 -3.48 6.80 9.44
N TYR A 253 -4.31 6.98 10.47
CA TYR A 253 -5.67 6.44 10.43
C TYR A 253 -6.72 7.54 10.61
N THR A 254 -7.90 7.26 10.07
CA THR A 254 -9.11 8.05 10.31
C THR A 254 -10.16 7.21 10.99
N VAL A 255 -11.03 7.86 11.75
CA VAL A 255 -12.32 7.30 12.20
C VAL A 255 -13.41 8.10 11.52
N ASP A 256 -14.21 7.44 10.68
CA ASP A 256 -15.27 8.08 9.86
C ASP A 256 -14.77 9.31 9.07
N GLY A 257 -13.55 9.25 8.53
CA GLY A 257 -12.95 10.35 7.76
C GLY A 257 -12.41 11.52 8.60
N VAL A 258 -12.41 11.40 9.93
CA VAL A 258 -11.71 12.32 10.84
C VAL A 258 -10.27 11.82 11.04
N PRO A 259 -9.25 12.53 10.52
CA PRO A 259 -7.86 12.09 10.63
C PRO A 259 -7.35 12.18 12.06
N ARG A 260 -6.52 11.21 12.42
CA ARG A 260 -5.68 11.23 13.62
C ARG A 260 -4.26 11.67 13.27
N PRO A 261 -3.43 12.05 14.26
CA PRO A 261 -2.03 12.35 14.00
C PRO A 261 -1.31 11.15 13.37
N LEU A 262 -0.19 11.44 12.71
CA LEU A 262 0.70 10.42 12.16
C LEU A 262 1.28 9.57 13.31
N PHE A 263 1.54 8.29 13.03
CA PHE A 263 2.12 7.36 13.99
C PHE A 263 3.08 6.38 13.30
N GLN A 264 3.98 5.80 14.08
CA GLN A 264 5.02 4.87 13.64
C GLN A 264 4.84 3.48 14.26
N GLN A 265 4.22 3.43 15.43
CA GLN A 265 4.16 2.23 16.25
C GLN A 265 2.79 1.59 16.18
N MET A 266 2.78 0.28 15.95
CA MET A 266 1.59 -0.55 16.07
C MET A 266 1.91 -1.71 17.00
N LEU A 267 1.11 -1.90 18.04
CA LEU A 267 1.21 -3.05 18.91
C LEU A 267 -0.07 -3.85 18.80
N PHE A 268 0.03 -5.11 18.40
CA PHE A 268 -1.10 -6.03 18.41
C PHE A 268 -1.12 -6.81 19.72
N ASP A 269 -2.27 -6.82 20.38
CA ASP A 269 -2.59 -7.73 21.47
C ASP A 269 -3.93 -8.39 21.18
N ALA A 270 -3.89 -9.68 20.81
CA ALA A 270 -5.04 -10.42 20.31
C ALA A 270 -5.82 -9.68 19.20
N ALA A 271 -6.99 -9.14 19.51
CA ALA A 271 -7.86 -8.38 18.60
C ALA A 271 -7.81 -6.87 18.86
N ILE A 272 -6.79 -6.38 19.56
CA ILE A 272 -6.57 -4.97 19.86
C ILE A 272 -5.35 -4.50 19.08
N LEU A 273 -5.50 -3.38 18.38
CA LEU A 273 -4.42 -2.60 17.82
C LEU A 273 -4.20 -1.39 18.73
N ASP A 274 -3.13 -1.41 19.50
CA ASP A 274 -2.62 -0.26 20.22
C ASP A 274 -1.77 0.60 19.28
N VAL A 275 -1.94 1.92 19.39
CA VAL A 275 -1.15 2.96 18.70
C VAL A 275 -0.47 3.80 19.78
N PRO A 276 0.71 3.36 20.29
CA PRO A 276 1.38 3.97 21.43
C PRO A 276 1.64 5.46 21.27
N ASP A 277 2.04 5.90 20.07
CA ASP A 277 2.34 7.31 19.76
C ASP A 277 1.17 8.24 20.05
N LEU A 278 -0.05 7.72 20.00
CA LEU A 278 -1.28 8.49 20.21
C LEU A 278 -1.94 8.19 21.57
N GLY A 279 -1.44 7.20 22.32
CA GLY A 279 -2.11 6.67 23.50
C GLY A 279 -3.53 6.17 23.20
N LYS A 280 -3.75 5.58 22.02
CA LYS A 280 -5.06 5.09 21.56
C LYS A 280 -5.02 3.59 21.26
N SER A 281 -6.19 2.96 21.32
CA SER A 281 -6.39 1.58 20.92
C SER A 281 -7.66 1.41 20.09
N VAL A 282 -7.62 0.47 19.16
CA VAL A 282 -8.69 0.14 18.21
C VAL A 282 -8.95 -1.35 18.29
N HIS A 283 -10.21 -1.76 18.43
CA HIS A 283 -10.58 -3.18 18.44
C HIS A 283 -10.88 -3.65 17.01
N LEU A 284 -10.13 -4.65 16.57
CA LEU A 284 -10.34 -5.36 15.33
C LEU A 284 -11.56 -6.30 15.47
N PRO A 285 -12.40 -6.44 14.44
CA PRO A 285 -13.42 -7.48 14.40
C PRO A 285 -12.80 -8.87 14.65
N ARG A 286 -13.30 -9.61 15.63
CA ARG A 286 -12.69 -10.87 16.07
C ARG A 286 -12.55 -11.90 14.95
N THR A 287 -13.53 -11.95 14.04
CA THR A 287 -13.55 -12.85 12.87
C THR A 287 -12.49 -12.51 11.83
N GLU A 288 -12.05 -11.25 11.77
CA GLU A 288 -11.11 -10.75 10.75
C GLU A 288 -9.76 -10.33 11.35
N ALA A 289 -9.59 -10.40 12.67
CA ALA A 289 -8.43 -9.85 13.37
C ALA A 289 -7.09 -10.37 12.83
N LYS A 290 -7.02 -11.66 12.45
CA LYS A 290 -5.80 -12.24 11.85
C LYS A 290 -5.50 -11.64 10.48
N GLU A 291 -6.50 -11.54 9.61
CA GLU A 291 -6.34 -11.00 8.25
C GLU A 291 -6.03 -9.51 8.29
N LEU A 292 -6.73 -8.74 9.13
CA LEU A 292 -6.48 -7.31 9.32
C LEU A 292 -5.08 -7.05 9.87
N ARG A 293 -4.62 -7.85 10.84
CA ARG A 293 -3.24 -7.77 11.33
C ARG A 293 -2.24 -7.98 10.21
N ILE A 294 -2.42 -9.01 9.38
CA ILE A 294 -1.55 -9.27 8.22
C ILE A 294 -1.53 -8.05 7.30
N LYS A 295 -2.69 -7.51 6.92
CA LYS A 295 -2.79 -6.35 6.03
C LYS A 295 -2.13 -5.11 6.63
N LEU A 296 -2.33 -4.84 7.92
CA LEU A 296 -1.72 -3.72 8.63
C LEU A 296 -0.19 -3.86 8.71
N GLN A 297 0.33 -5.05 8.99
CA GLN A 297 1.76 -5.32 8.96
C GLN A 297 2.34 -5.19 7.54
N ASP A 298 1.63 -5.67 6.52
CA ASP A 298 2.04 -5.51 5.12
C ASP A 298 2.07 -4.03 4.72
N MET A 299 1.19 -3.17 5.27
CA MET A 299 1.31 -1.72 5.09
C MET A 299 2.51 -1.13 5.82
N ALA A 300 2.78 -1.54 7.07
CA ALA A 300 3.97 -1.08 7.80
C ALA A 300 5.25 -1.36 6.99
N CYS A 301 5.31 -2.52 6.33
CA CYS A 301 6.43 -2.87 5.45
C CYS A 301 6.61 -1.90 4.26
N ARG A 302 5.53 -1.32 3.74
CA ARG A 302 5.59 -0.37 2.61
C ARG A 302 6.14 0.99 3.02
N VAL A 303 5.95 1.37 4.28
CA VAL A 303 6.44 2.62 4.87
C VAL A 303 7.62 2.38 5.79
N ARG A 304 8.44 1.36 5.52
CA ARG A 304 9.69 1.04 6.26
C ARG A 304 9.55 0.94 7.79
N LEU A 305 8.33 0.75 8.30
CA LEU A 305 7.99 0.47 9.69
C LEU A 305 7.84 -1.03 9.95
N GLY A 306 8.13 -1.84 8.93
CA GLY A 306 8.20 -3.28 9.01
C GLY A 306 9.03 -3.88 7.88
N VAL A 307 9.24 -5.18 7.98
CA VAL A 307 9.90 -5.97 6.95
C VAL A 307 9.26 -7.35 6.93
N ARG A 308 9.19 -7.93 5.74
CA ARG A 308 8.66 -9.28 5.54
C ARG A 308 9.61 -10.08 4.66
N PHE A 309 9.68 -11.38 4.93
CA PHE A 309 10.42 -12.32 4.09
C PHE A 309 9.84 -13.72 4.24
N LEU A 310 10.06 -14.53 3.22
CA LEU A 310 9.77 -15.95 3.27
C LEU A 310 10.79 -16.63 4.18
N GLY A 311 10.32 -17.55 5.02
CA GLY A 311 11.19 -18.44 5.79
C GLY A 311 12.10 -19.25 4.86
N ALA A 312 13.14 -19.85 5.42
CA ALA A 312 14.25 -20.40 4.62
C ALA A 312 13.84 -21.54 3.65
N ARG A 313 12.69 -22.20 3.87
CA ARG A 313 12.09 -23.19 2.96
C ARG A 313 11.04 -22.63 1.99
N GLY A 314 10.78 -21.33 2.02
CA GLY A 314 9.76 -20.68 1.18
C GLY A 314 8.31 -20.89 1.64
N GLU A 315 8.07 -21.67 2.69
CA GLU A 315 6.73 -22.14 3.06
C GLU A 315 5.91 -21.16 3.91
N ARG A 316 6.56 -20.26 4.65
CA ARG A 316 5.91 -19.39 5.64
C ARG A 316 6.37 -17.95 5.53
N MET A 317 5.48 -17.00 5.78
CA MET A 317 5.77 -15.57 5.73
C MET A 317 5.99 -15.02 7.14
N VAL A 318 7.17 -14.46 7.38
CA VAL A 318 7.52 -13.78 8.63
C VAL A 318 7.41 -12.27 8.43
N ARG A 319 6.78 -11.56 9.37
CA ARG A 319 6.62 -10.09 9.33
C ARG A 319 7.06 -9.48 10.64
N PHE A 320 7.99 -8.54 10.59
CA PHE A 320 8.41 -7.71 11.73
C PHE A 320 7.84 -6.30 11.57
N HIS A 321 7.57 -5.65 12.69
CA HIS A 321 7.18 -4.25 12.73
C HIS A 321 7.49 -3.62 14.08
N LEU A 322 7.55 -2.29 14.10
CA LEU A 322 7.84 -1.52 15.30
C LEU A 322 6.64 -1.45 16.27
N ALA A 323 6.86 -1.83 17.53
CA ALA A 323 5.84 -1.87 18.57
C ALA A 323 6.43 -1.51 19.95
N LYS A 324 6.09 -0.35 20.53
CA LYS A 324 6.57 0.12 21.85
C LYS A 324 8.10 0.05 21.99
N GLN A 325 8.84 0.58 21.01
CA GLN A 325 10.32 0.47 20.96
C GLN A 325 10.82 -0.98 21.10
N ARG A 326 10.07 -1.93 20.54
CA ARG A 326 10.45 -3.33 20.41
C ARG A 326 10.03 -3.82 19.04
N LEU A 327 10.52 -4.99 18.65
CA LEU A 327 10.10 -5.63 17.41
C LEU A 327 9.06 -6.69 17.73
N GLN A 328 7.83 -6.45 17.28
CA GLN A 328 6.79 -7.48 17.29
C GLN A 328 6.75 -8.16 15.93
N TYR A 329 6.52 -9.47 15.94
CA TYR A 329 6.50 -10.23 14.69
C TYR A 329 5.39 -11.28 14.63
N THR A 330 5.05 -11.68 13.40
CA THR A 330 4.11 -12.76 13.13
C THR A 330 4.72 -13.80 12.19
N VAL A 331 4.24 -15.03 12.31
CA VAL A 331 4.48 -16.13 11.36
C VAL A 331 3.14 -16.56 10.81
N ASP A 332 2.91 -16.37 9.51
CA ASP A 332 1.62 -16.61 8.85
C ASP A 332 0.43 -15.93 9.57
N GLY A 333 0.68 -14.74 10.10
CA GLY A 333 -0.27 -13.91 10.86
C GLY A 333 -0.44 -14.29 12.33
N ALA A 334 0.12 -15.43 12.78
CA ALA A 334 0.11 -15.79 14.19
C ALA A 334 1.11 -14.94 14.98
N LEU A 335 0.62 -14.27 16.03
CA LEU A 335 1.44 -13.39 16.88
C LEU A 335 2.45 -14.19 17.67
N ARG A 336 3.63 -13.63 17.86
CA ARG A 336 4.70 -14.21 18.68
C ARG A 336 5.16 -13.21 19.74
N PRO A 337 5.84 -13.68 20.81
CA PRO A 337 6.44 -12.78 21.79
C PRO A 337 7.35 -11.75 21.12
N PRO A 338 7.37 -10.49 21.59
CA PRO A 338 8.24 -9.46 21.03
C PRO A 338 9.71 -9.80 21.28
N LEU A 339 10.57 -9.28 20.42
CA LEU A 339 12.01 -9.45 20.50
C LEU A 339 12.64 -8.23 21.16
N SER A 340 13.66 -8.50 21.98
CA SER A 340 14.51 -7.49 22.61
C SER A 340 15.92 -7.48 22.04
N HIS A 341 16.32 -8.47 21.23
CA HIS A 341 17.65 -8.54 20.65
C HIS A 341 17.62 -9.01 19.20
N MET A 342 18.58 -8.50 18.43
CA MET A 342 18.90 -8.93 17.09
C MET A 342 20.41 -8.90 16.92
N ILE A 343 20.99 -10.04 16.59
CA ILE A 343 22.41 -10.19 16.33
C ILE A 343 22.59 -10.36 14.83
N PHE A 344 23.33 -9.46 14.21
CA PHE A 344 23.64 -9.56 12.79
C PHE A 344 24.99 -10.26 12.64
N GLN A 345 25.09 -11.23 11.73
CA GLN A 345 26.33 -11.93 11.38
C GLN A 345 26.79 -11.60 9.95
N GLU A 346 28.10 -11.71 9.72
CA GLU A 346 28.70 -11.69 8.37
C GLU A 346 27.99 -12.78 7.53
N ASP A 347 27.71 -12.54 6.25
CA ASP A 347 26.85 -13.35 5.35
C ASP A 347 25.33 -13.05 5.33
N GLY A 348 24.88 -11.96 5.97
CA GLY A 348 23.47 -11.56 5.90
C GLY A 348 22.55 -12.48 6.70
N VAL A 349 23.15 -13.13 7.70
CA VAL A 349 22.48 -13.95 8.69
C VAL A 349 22.08 -13.07 9.87
N VAL A 350 20.85 -13.26 10.37
CA VAL A 350 20.33 -12.55 11.53
C VAL A 350 19.88 -13.56 12.58
N PHE A 351 20.51 -13.52 13.74
CA PHE A 351 20.17 -14.35 14.89
C PHE A 351 19.25 -13.58 15.85
N PHE A 352 18.23 -14.28 16.32
CA PHE A 352 17.23 -13.81 17.28
C PHE A 352 17.37 -14.65 18.56
N PRO A 353 18.11 -14.18 19.57
CA PRO A 353 18.43 -14.95 20.78
C PRO A 353 17.21 -15.51 21.50
N GLU A 354 16.14 -14.71 21.64
CA GLU A 354 14.90 -15.11 22.31
C GLU A 354 14.16 -16.23 21.59
N LEU A 355 14.45 -16.41 20.31
CA LEU A 355 13.88 -17.49 19.51
C LEU A 355 14.84 -18.67 19.37
N GLN A 356 16.09 -18.50 19.82
CA GLN A 356 17.23 -19.39 19.54
C GLN A 356 17.29 -19.74 18.05
N LYS A 357 17.11 -18.73 17.19
CA LYS A 357 16.91 -18.94 15.75
C LYS A 357 17.69 -17.98 14.90
N THR A 358 18.13 -18.53 13.78
CA THR A 358 18.90 -17.85 12.78
C THR A 358 18.07 -17.73 11.49
N VAL A 359 18.03 -16.54 10.92
CA VAL A 359 17.39 -16.27 9.62
C VAL A 359 18.49 -15.92 8.64
N LYS A 360 18.61 -16.73 7.58
CA LYS A 360 19.45 -16.40 6.42
C LYS A 360 18.58 -15.69 5.39
N LEU A 361 18.94 -14.45 5.06
CA LEU A 361 18.25 -13.70 4.03
C LEU A 361 18.65 -14.24 2.64
N LEU A 362 17.70 -14.33 1.70
CA LEU A 362 17.97 -14.83 0.35
C LEU A 362 18.94 -13.90 -0.39
N ALA A 363 19.99 -14.45 -1.04
CA ALA A 363 21.11 -13.68 -1.59
C ALA A 363 20.70 -12.48 -2.48
N LYS A 364 19.61 -12.60 -3.25
CA LYS A 364 19.12 -11.52 -4.13
C LYS A 364 18.43 -10.37 -3.39
N GLU A 365 17.91 -10.61 -2.20
CA GLU A 365 17.15 -9.63 -1.38
C GLU A 365 17.85 -9.32 -0.05
N ALA A 366 18.96 -10.01 0.24
CA ALA A 366 19.62 -9.99 1.53
C ALA A 366 20.07 -8.60 1.96
N GLU A 367 20.68 -7.84 1.05
CA GLU A 367 21.18 -6.51 1.39
C GLU A 367 20.06 -5.49 1.65
N PRO A 368 19.06 -5.30 0.76
CA PRO A 368 17.93 -4.42 1.05
C PRO A 368 17.16 -4.81 2.32
N CYS A 369 16.84 -6.10 2.49
CA CYS A 369 16.13 -6.58 3.68
C CYS A 369 16.96 -6.40 4.95
N ARG A 370 18.27 -6.63 4.90
CA ARG A 370 19.18 -6.39 6.03
C ARG A 370 19.20 -4.93 6.42
N ILE A 371 19.34 -4.01 5.46
CA ILE A 371 19.34 -2.57 5.74
C ILE A 371 18.03 -2.16 6.42
N LEU A 372 16.89 -2.67 5.94
CA LEU A 372 15.59 -2.42 6.57
C LEU A 372 15.50 -3.02 7.97
N LEU A 373 15.97 -4.25 8.19
CA LEU A 373 16.03 -4.86 9.52
C LEU A 373 16.91 -4.06 10.49
N GLN A 374 18.04 -3.53 10.02
CA GLN A 374 18.91 -2.66 10.81
C GLN A 374 18.23 -1.33 11.15
N GLU A 375 17.56 -0.68 10.18
CA GLU A 375 16.76 0.52 10.47
C GLU A 375 15.66 0.23 11.50
N LEU A 376 14.96 -0.90 11.37
CA LEU A 376 13.93 -1.31 12.33
C LEU A 376 14.51 -1.59 13.72
N ALA A 377 15.68 -2.24 13.79
CA ALA A 377 16.40 -2.47 15.03
C ALA A 377 16.77 -1.14 15.70
N VAL A 378 17.28 -0.16 14.94
CA VAL A 378 17.55 1.19 15.47
C VAL A 378 16.27 1.86 15.97
N LEU A 379 15.18 1.83 15.20
CA LEU A 379 13.90 2.41 15.63
C LEU A 379 13.33 1.73 16.88
N ALA A 380 13.65 0.45 17.09
CA ALA A 380 13.31 -0.32 18.28
C ALA A 380 14.33 -0.15 19.42
N GLY A 381 15.32 0.75 19.31
CA GLY A 381 16.34 0.94 20.33
C GLY A 381 17.34 -0.22 20.48
N LEU A 382 17.40 -1.12 19.49
CA LEU A 382 18.31 -2.27 19.43
C LEU A 382 19.59 -1.96 18.63
N GLY A 383 19.84 -0.68 18.37
CA GLY A 383 20.99 -0.19 17.64
C GLY A 383 21.01 1.32 17.59
N VAL A 384 22.09 1.86 17.06
CA VAL A 384 22.33 3.30 16.96
C VAL A 384 22.58 3.67 15.51
N ARG A 385 22.01 4.78 15.04
CA ARG A 385 22.25 5.31 13.70
C ARG A 385 22.64 6.77 13.76
N PHE A 386 23.61 7.15 12.93
CA PHE A 386 23.94 8.55 12.70
C PHE A 386 24.49 8.75 11.28
N VAL A 387 24.53 10.00 10.84
CA VAL A 387 25.16 10.39 9.57
C VAL A 387 26.43 11.15 9.89
N GLU A 388 27.56 10.74 9.32
CA GLU A 388 28.83 11.42 9.54
C GLU A 388 28.73 12.90 9.14
N GLY A 389 29.31 13.81 9.94
CA GLY A 389 29.19 15.26 9.74
C GLY A 389 29.73 15.81 8.40
N ARG A 390 30.56 15.04 7.67
CA ARG A 390 31.00 15.36 6.30
C ARG A 390 30.04 14.85 5.20
N GLY A 391 28.97 14.17 5.60
CA GLY A 391 27.68 14.20 4.92
C GLY A 391 27.40 13.14 3.85
N LYS A 392 28.08 11.98 3.88
CA LYS A 392 27.79 10.91 2.88
C LYS A 392 27.55 9.54 3.47
N ASP A 393 28.11 9.27 4.64
CA ASP A 393 28.09 7.95 5.22
C ASP A 393 27.06 7.85 6.35
N CYS A 394 26.08 6.97 6.15
CA CYS A 394 25.13 6.54 7.17
C CYS A 394 25.73 5.36 7.92
N ILE A 395 26.02 5.56 9.21
CA ILE A 395 26.61 4.54 10.07
C ILE A 395 25.52 3.96 10.96
N ARG A 396 25.46 2.63 11.05
CA ARG A 396 24.58 1.90 11.98
C ARG A 396 25.42 0.97 12.84
N ILE A 397 25.17 0.97 14.14
CA ILE A 397 25.89 0.17 15.13
C ILE A 397 24.89 -0.73 15.85
N HIS A 398 25.23 -2.01 15.98
CA HIS A 398 24.42 -3.05 16.59
C HIS A 398 25.30 -3.98 17.43
N LEU A 399 24.68 -4.75 18.32
CA LEU A 399 25.36 -5.87 18.96
C LEU A 399 25.58 -7.00 17.94
N ALA A 400 26.78 -7.56 17.97
CA ALA A 400 27.19 -8.75 17.24
C ALA A 400 27.19 -9.96 18.19
N ASP A 401 27.66 -11.11 17.68
CA ASP A 401 27.87 -12.29 18.50
C ASP A 401 29.03 -12.10 19.48
N GLU A 402 29.05 -12.90 20.55
CA GLU A 402 30.14 -12.94 21.54
C GLU A 402 30.45 -11.59 22.23
N GLY A 403 29.47 -10.69 22.31
CA GLY A 403 29.65 -9.36 22.91
C GLY A 403 30.45 -8.39 22.03
N LEU A 404 30.68 -8.73 20.77
CA LEU A 404 31.28 -7.81 19.83
C LEU A 404 30.26 -6.78 19.35
N ILE A 405 30.76 -5.69 18.79
CA ILE A 405 29.96 -4.63 18.20
C ILE A 405 30.10 -4.72 16.69
N GLN A 406 28.96 -4.73 16.01
CA GLN A 406 28.87 -4.69 14.57
C GLN A 406 28.57 -3.26 14.11
N TYR A 407 29.14 -2.85 12.98
CA TYR A 407 28.68 -1.65 12.32
C TYR A 407 28.61 -1.79 10.80
N THR A 408 27.75 -0.99 10.20
CA THR A 408 27.65 -0.84 8.74
C THR A 408 27.83 0.60 8.32
N VAL A 409 28.38 0.78 7.12
CA VAL A 409 28.50 2.10 6.47
C VAL A 409 27.73 2.04 5.16
N ASN A 410 26.67 2.83 5.04
CA ASN A 410 25.74 2.80 3.90
C ASN A 410 25.19 1.38 3.63
N GLY A 411 25.04 0.59 4.69
CA GLY A 411 24.59 -0.81 4.62
C GLY A 411 25.70 -1.83 4.37
N ALA A 412 26.91 -1.43 3.99
CA ALA A 412 28.04 -2.33 3.79
C ALA A 412 28.69 -2.73 5.14
N TRP A 413 28.99 -4.02 5.29
CA TRP A 413 29.63 -4.57 6.48
C TRP A 413 31.04 -4.04 6.68
N ARG A 414 31.42 -4.05 7.95
CA ARG A 414 32.75 -3.75 8.44
C ARG A 414 33.10 -4.77 9.53
N PRO A 415 34.39 -4.99 9.77
CA PRO A 415 34.81 -5.93 10.81
C PRO A 415 34.21 -5.56 12.16
N CYS A 416 33.76 -6.56 12.90
CA CYS A 416 33.33 -6.40 14.29
C CYS A 416 34.49 -5.92 15.17
N PHE A 417 34.16 -5.27 16.28
CA PHE A 417 35.15 -4.73 17.21
C PHE A 417 34.60 -4.76 18.65
N SER A 418 35.47 -4.73 19.66
CA SER A 418 35.02 -4.87 21.07
C SER A 418 34.69 -3.55 21.78
N GLN A 419 35.16 -2.42 21.26
CA GLN A 419 35.01 -1.12 21.92
C GLN A 419 34.59 0.00 20.97
N VAL A 420 33.62 0.80 21.42
CA VAL A 420 33.24 2.08 20.80
C VAL A 420 33.20 3.16 21.88
N GLU A 421 33.83 4.30 21.61
CA GLU A 421 33.79 5.45 22.50
C GLU A 421 33.32 6.69 21.76
N VAL A 422 32.44 7.47 22.40
CA VAL A 422 32.08 8.82 21.96
C VAL A 422 32.76 9.81 22.89
N ASN A 423 33.76 10.49 22.36
CA ASN A 423 34.49 11.54 23.06
C ASN A 423 33.61 12.77 23.31
N GLU A 424 34.03 13.62 24.25
CA GLU A 424 33.31 14.86 24.59
C GLU A 424 33.31 15.88 23.44
N ASP A 425 34.31 15.82 22.55
CA ASP A 425 34.43 16.66 21.37
C ASP A 425 33.60 16.17 20.17
N GLY A 426 32.79 15.12 20.36
CA GLY A 426 31.86 14.58 19.38
C GLY A 426 32.47 13.62 18.37
N TRP A 427 33.70 13.15 18.60
CA TRP A 427 34.29 12.07 17.80
C TRP A 427 33.87 10.70 18.33
N LEU A 428 33.36 9.87 17.43
CA LEU A 428 33.20 8.45 17.64
C LEU A 428 34.52 7.77 17.25
N GLU A 429 35.17 7.13 18.20
CA GLU A 429 36.39 6.36 17.97
C GLU A 429 36.07 4.86 17.91
N LEU A 430 36.63 4.20 16.90
CA LEU A 430 36.64 2.75 16.73
C LEU A 430 38.10 2.30 16.86
N PRO A 431 38.62 2.11 18.10
CA PRO A 431 40.06 2.00 18.36
C PRO A 431 40.72 0.87 17.57
N GLU A 432 40.06 -0.28 17.51
CA GLU A 432 40.54 -1.49 16.82
C GLU A 432 40.65 -1.34 15.31
N LEU A 433 39.94 -0.37 14.73
CA LEU A 433 39.94 -0.11 13.29
C LEU A 433 40.76 1.12 12.91
N GLY A 434 41.29 1.86 13.89
CA GLY A 434 42.01 3.12 13.68
C GLY A 434 41.15 4.18 12.97
N ARG A 435 39.82 4.09 13.09
CA ARG A 435 38.87 4.99 12.43
C ARG A 435 38.22 5.93 13.44
N LYS A 436 38.00 7.17 13.01
CA LYS A 436 37.23 8.16 13.75
C LYS A 436 36.16 8.73 12.83
N ALA A 437 34.94 8.83 13.34
CA ALA A 437 33.83 9.47 12.64
C ALA A 437 33.37 10.66 13.47
N ARG A 438 33.18 11.82 12.82
CA ARG A 438 32.68 13.00 13.53
C ARG A 438 31.17 12.99 13.55
N LEU A 439 30.59 12.97 14.75
CA LEU A 439 29.16 13.09 14.93
C LEU A 439 28.72 14.55 14.69
N PRO A 440 27.52 14.77 14.13
CA PRO A 440 26.88 16.08 14.15
C PRO A 440 26.74 16.57 15.59
N HIS A 441 27.01 17.86 15.82
CA HIS A 441 27.06 18.43 17.19
C HIS A 441 25.73 18.26 17.94
N ASP A 442 24.61 18.29 17.23
CA ASP A 442 23.26 18.06 17.73
C ASP A 442 22.95 16.58 18.05
N GLN A 443 23.78 15.64 17.58
CA GLN A 443 23.59 14.19 17.79
C GLN A 443 24.53 13.59 18.83
N VAL A 444 25.62 14.27 19.22
CA VAL A 444 26.64 13.74 20.14
C VAL A 444 26.04 13.16 21.41
N PHE A 445 25.16 13.92 22.08
CA PHE A 445 24.55 13.50 23.35
C PHE A 445 23.65 12.28 23.18
N THR A 446 22.77 12.32 22.17
CA THR A 446 21.81 11.24 21.88
C THR A 446 22.53 9.94 21.53
N VAL A 447 23.45 9.99 20.57
CA VAL A 447 24.24 8.82 20.13
C VAL A 447 25.06 8.24 21.29
N ARG A 448 25.67 9.10 22.13
CA ARG A 448 26.42 8.65 23.31
C ARG A 448 25.52 7.95 24.34
N SER A 449 24.31 8.46 24.56
CA SER A 449 23.34 7.82 25.46
C SER A 449 22.88 6.48 24.92
N GLU A 450 22.48 6.43 23.65
CA GLU A 450 21.99 5.21 23.00
C GLU A 450 23.06 4.13 22.93
N LEU A 451 24.32 4.49 22.61
CA LEU A 451 25.43 3.52 22.63
C LEU A 451 25.69 2.99 24.03
N ARG A 452 25.62 3.84 25.06
CA ARG A 452 25.78 3.40 26.45
C ARG A 452 24.67 2.42 26.84
N ASP A 453 23.43 2.69 26.45
CA ASP A 453 22.30 1.81 26.75
C ASP A 453 22.38 0.50 25.98
N LEU A 454 22.81 0.54 24.70
CA LEU A 454 23.11 -0.64 23.89
C LEU A 454 24.17 -1.54 24.54
N LEU A 455 25.29 -0.96 24.99
CA LEU A 455 26.38 -1.71 25.65
C LEU A 455 26.02 -2.20 27.06
N ARG A 456 25.11 -1.51 27.76
CA ARG A 456 24.59 -1.99 29.06
C ARG A 456 23.68 -3.20 28.92
N ALA A 457 22.89 -3.26 27.84
CA ALA A 457 22.02 -4.39 27.56
C ALA A 457 22.83 -5.71 27.45
N GLU A 458 24.06 -5.65 26.92
CA GLU A 458 24.99 -6.76 26.84
C GLU A 458 25.40 -7.34 28.20
N GLY A 459 25.59 -6.48 29.21
CA GLY A 459 26.00 -6.87 30.56
C GLY A 459 24.88 -7.50 31.42
N THR A 460 23.65 -7.57 30.90
CA THR A 460 22.52 -8.20 31.59
C THR A 460 22.25 -9.55 30.93
N PRO A 461 22.75 -10.67 31.47
CA PRO A 461 22.46 -11.97 30.88
C PRO A 461 20.94 -12.16 30.82
N PRO A 462 20.38 -12.66 29.70
CA PRO A 462 18.97 -12.99 29.65
C PRO A 462 18.65 -13.92 30.82
N ALA A 463 17.57 -13.66 31.55
CA ALA A 463 17.16 -14.51 32.66
C ALA A 463 17.10 -15.96 32.15
N GLU A 464 17.98 -16.81 32.68
CA GLU A 464 18.11 -18.19 32.22
C GLU A 464 16.74 -18.87 32.26
N PRO A 465 16.20 -19.35 31.14
CA PRO A 465 15.12 -20.32 31.21
C PRO A 465 15.67 -21.52 31.98
N ALA A 466 14.96 -21.93 33.03
CA ALA A 466 15.42 -22.95 33.95
C ALA A 466 15.78 -24.25 33.18
N GLY A 467 17.08 -24.49 33.06
CA GLY A 467 17.68 -25.69 32.47
C GLY A 467 18.10 -25.54 31.01
N THR A 468 19.40 -25.35 30.75
CA THR A 468 20.12 -26.01 29.65
C THR A 468 21.63 -25.78 29.76
N ASP A 469 22.40 -26.85 29.57
CA ASP A 469 23.87 -26.87 29.53
C ASP A 469 24.45 -26.00 28.41
N SER A 470 25.68 -25.51 28.63
CA SER A 470 26.47 -24.63 27.76
C SER A 470 26.42 -25.02 26.26
N VAL A 471 25.91 -24.12 25.42
CA VAL A 471 25.81 -24.30 23.97
C VAL A 471 27.11 -23.82 23.30
N LYS A 472 27.81 -24.73 22.60
CA LYS A 472 28.83 -24.40 21.60
C LYS A 472 28.15 -23.95 20.31
N ALA A 473 28.69 -22.94 19.63
CA ALA A 473 28.24 -22.52 18.30
C ALA A 473 28.23 -23.73 17.33
N GLY A 474 27.03 -24.22 17.00
CA GLY A 474 26.81 -25.31 16.05
C GLY A 474 26.78 -24.81 14.60
N PRO A 475 26.82 -25.73 13.61
CA PRO A 475 26.80 -25.38 12.19
C PRO A 475 25.54 -24.58 11.82
N ALA A 476 25.63 -23.75 10.77
CA ALA A 476 24.50 -22.95 10.26
C ALA A 476 23.26 -23.84 10.02
N CYS A 477 22.21 -23.66 10.84
CA CYS A 477 21.00 -24.45 10.76
C CYS A 477 19.88 -23.69 10.03
N TRP A 478 19.08 -24.44 9.26
CA TRP A 478 17.91 -23.90 8.59
C TRP A 478 16.74 -23.77 9.57
N LEU A 479 15.98 -22.70 9.42
CA LEU A 479 14.73 -22.48 10.16
C LEU A 479 13.64 -23.39 9.57
N VAL A 480 13.33 -24.51 10.24
CA VAL A 480 12.21 -25.39 9.88
C VAL A 480 11.06 -25.15 10.84
N VAL A 481 10.05 -24.42 10.40
CA VAL A 481 8.89 -24.11 11.24
C VAL A 481 7.79 -25.10 10.89
N GLU A 482 7.55 -26.10 11.74
CA GLU A 482 6.44 -27.05 11.60
C GLU A 482 5.22 -26.61 12.43
N ALA A 483 4.13 -27.39 12.38
CA ALA A 483 2.78 -27.02 12.83
C ALA A 483 2.75 -26.33 14.21
N ASP A 484 3.48 -26.86 15.20
CA ASP A 484 3.45 -26.39 16.59
C ASP A 484 4.86 -26.21 17.21
N SER A 485 5.93 -26.41 16.43
CA SER A 485 7.31 -26.27 16.89
C SER A 485 8.21 -25.77 15.76
N VAL A 486 9.38 -25.24 16.12
CA VAL A 486 10.43 -24.92 15.14
C VAL A 486 11.60 -25.81 15.43
N GLN A 487 11.93 -26.66 14.47
CA GLN A 487 13.05 -27.58 14.54
C GLN A 487 14.23 -27.03 13.75
N MET A 488 15.43 -27.29 14.24
CA MET A 488 16.67 -27.10 13.51
C MET A 488 16.88 -28.30 12.60
N THR A 489 17.04 -28.09 11.30
CA THR A 489 17.68 -29.09 10.45
C THR A 489 19.05 -28.56 10.03
N ALA A 490 20.07 -29.39 10.24
CA ALA A 490 21.40 -29.15 9.70
C ALA A 490 21.31 -28.97 8.18
N ALA A 491 22.17 -28.11 7.62
CA ALA A 491 22.37 -28.09 6.18
C ALA A 491 22.96 -29.44 5.76
N GLU A 492 22.22 -30.21 4.96
CA GLU A 492 22.87 -31.24 4.13
C GLU A 492 23.60 -30.48 3.01
N GLU A 493 24.89 -30.81 2.83
CA GLU A 493 25.80 -30.20 1.84
C GLU A 493 25.34 -30.36 0.39
#